data_AF-X1AD52-F1
#
_entry.id   AF-X1AD52-F1
#
_cell.length_a   1.000
_cell.length_b   1.000
_cell.length_c   1.000
_cell.angle_alpha   90.00
_cell.angle_beta   90.00
_cell.angle_gamma   90.00
#
_symmetry.space_group_name_H-M   'P 1'
#
loop_
_entity.id
_entity.type
_entity.pdbx_description
1 polymer ?
#
loop_
_entity_poly.entity_id
_entity_poly.type
_entity_poly.pdbx_seq_one_letter_code
_entity_poly.pdbx_strand_id
1 'polypeptide(L)'
;MSIDKELFKFIKNHKNVEISEQAIRNAISKIRSENPGLTSNAAACIFAESRRFKVMRFLKEADRESLQKVKMLYNKIAQTNIQKRIKFKPAKLSFGIKFAKDANKNAEVYPYIYILENSLRTL
;
A
#
# COMPACT_ATOMS: atom_id res chain seq x y z
N MET A 1 29.44 -18.07 9.68
CA MET A 1 28.57 -17.53 8.60
C MET A 1 29.45 -16.83 7.58
N SER A 2 29.64 -17.37 6.37
CA SER A 2 30.36 -16.66 5.31
C SER A 2 29.36 -15.97 4.39
N ILE A 3 29.52 -14.66 4.25
CA ILE A 3 29.02 -13.89 3.10
C ILE A 3 30.10 -13.99 2.04
N ASP A 4 29.72 -14.08 0.77
CA ASP A 4 30.69 -14.07 -0.32
C ASP A 4 31.57 -12.82 -0.26
N LYS A 5 32.89 -13.01 -0.28
CA LYS A 5 33.88 -11.94 -0.07
C LYS A 5 33.75 -10.84 -1.13
N GLU A 6 33.46 -11.22 -2.38
CA GLU A 6 33.29 -10.29 -3.49
C GLU A 6 32.04 -9.43 -3.35
N LEU A 7 30.92 -10.05 -2.96
CA LEU A 7 29.67 -9.35 -2.67
C LEU A 7 29.88 -8.35 -1.53
N PHE A 8 30.52 -8.78 -0.45
CA PHE A 8 30.78 -7.91 0.70
C PHE A 8 31.67 -6.73 0.34
N LYS A 9 32.75 -6.97 -0.44
CA LYS A 9 33.63 -5.91 -0.94
C LYS A 9 32.88 -4.93 -1.83
N PHE A 10 31.99 -5.41 -2.69
CA PHE A 10 31.16 -4.57 -3.54
C PHE A 10 30.20 -3.67 -2.74
N ILE A 11 29.55 -4.24 -1.71
CA ILE A 11 28.67 -3.48 -0.81
C ILE A 11 29.46 -2.41 -0.05
N LYS A 12 30.61 -2.77 0.52
CA LYS A 12 31.46 -1.85 1.32
C LYS A 12 31.99 -0.68 0.49
N ASN A 13 32.35 -0.93 -0.77
CA ASN A 13 32.91 0.10 -1.65
C ASN A 13 31.84 0.97 -2.32
N HIS A 14 30.55 0.72 -2.05
CA HIS A 14 29.47 1.47 -2.67
C HIS A 14 29.31 2.84 -2.00
N LYS A 15 29.14 3.89 -2.80
CA LYS A 15 29.06 5.29 -2.32
C LYS A 15 27.98 5.54 -1.26
N ASN A 16 26.90 4.76 -1.29
CA ASN A 16 25.78 4.87 -0.35
C ASN A 16 25.99 4.14 1.00
N VAL A 17 27.17 3.53 1.19
CA VAL A 17 27.48 2.71 2.37
C VAL A 17 28.65 3.36 3.13
N GLU A 18 28.31 4.37 3.93
CA GLU A 18 29.27 5.06 4.81
C GLU A 18 29.23 4.45 6.23
N ILE A 19 29.33 3.13 6.32
CA ILE A 19 29.28 2.43 7.62
C ILE A 19 30.42 1.42 7.74
N SER A 20 30.79 1.15 9.00
CA SER A 20 31.84 0.18 9.30
C SER A 20 31.46 -1.22 8.84
N GLU A 21 32.47 -2.04 8.55
CA GLU A 21 32.28 -3.43 8.15
C GLU A 21 31.49 -4.23 9.20
N GLN A 22 31.72 -3.96 10.49
CA GLN A 22 30.97 -4.60 11.56
C GLN A 22 29.48 -4.18 11.55
N ALA A 23 29.19 -2.91 11.27
CA ALA A 23 27.81 -2.44 11.16
C ALA A 23 27.06 -3.10 9.98
N ILE A 24 27.73 -3.31 8.84
CA ILE A 24 27.16 -4.04 7.70
C ILE A 24 26.83 -5.48 8.12
N ARG A 25 27.77 -6.17 8.78
CA ARG A 25 27.57 -7.56 9.25
C ARG A 25 26.41 -7.66 10.24
N ASN A 26 26.32 -6.73 11.19
CA ASN A 26 25.23 -6.67 12.16
C ASN A 26 23.88 -6.44 11.48
N ALA A 27 23.82 -5.52 10.50
CA ALA A 27 22.59 -5.25 9.75
C ALA A 27 22.13 -6.48 8.96
N ILE A 28 23.04 -7.18 8.29
CA ILE A 28 22.73 -8.41 7.54
C ILE A 28 22.25 -9.51 8.50
N SER A 29 22.90 -9.66 9.65
CA SER A 29 22.49 -10.63 10.67
C SER A 29 21.08 -10.33 11.19
N LYS A 30 20.77 -9.05 11.41
CA LYS A 30 19.43 -8.61 11.85
C LYS A 30 18.36 -8.95 10.82
N ILE A 31 18.60 -8.62 9.54
CA ILE A 31 17.69 -8.95 8.44
C ILE A 31 17.42 -10.47 8.38
N ARG A 32 18.46 -11.28 8.57
CA ARG A 32 18.33 -12.73 8.57
C ARG A 32 17.56 -13.25 9.79
N SER A 33 17.76 -12.67 10.98
CA SER A 33 16.99 -13.06 12.17
C SER A 33 15.50 -12.74 12.05
N GLU A 34 15.15 -11.67 11.35
CA GLU A 34 13.75 -11.29 11.08
C GLU A 34 13.09 -12.19 10.03
N ASN A 35 13.89 -12.93 9.24
CA ASN A 35 13.42 -13.72 8.12
C ASN A 35 14.03 -15.13 8.14
N PRO A 36 13.45 -16.06 8.93
CA PRO A 36 13.91 -17.44 8.97
C PRO A 36 13.77 -18.08 7.57
N GLY A 37 14.89 -18.52 7.00
CA GLY A 37 14.97 -19.10 5.65
C GLY A 37 15.79 -18.29 4.64
N LEU A 38 16.23 -17.08 4.99
CA LEU A 38 17.16 -16.32 4.16
C LEU A 38 18.60 -16.81 4.30
N THR A 39 19.29 -16.93 3.15
CA THR A 39 20.74 -17.08 3.13
C THR A 39 21.42 -15.77 3.49
N SER A 40 22.70 -15.83 3.90
CA SER A 40 23.46 -14.63 4.26
C SER A 40 23.63 -13.67 3.08
N ASN A 41 23.83 -14.19 1.87
CA ASN A 41 23.97 -13.40 0.65
C ASN A 41 22.65 -12.74 0.26
N ALA A 42 21.54 -13.45 0.40
CA ALA A 42 20.21 -12.91 0.14
C ALA A 42 19.85 -11.78 1.13
N ALA A 43 20.19 -11.95 2.42
CA ALA A 43 20.05 -10.88 3.41
C ALA A 43 20.94 -9.66 3.07
N ALA A 44 22.14 -9.88 2.53
CA ALA A 44 23.00 -8.81 2.02
C ALA A 44 22.39 -8.07 0.82
N CYS A 45 21.61 -8.78 -0.02
CA CYS A 45 20.88 -8.14 -1.12
C CYS A 45 19.75 -7.23 -0.61
N ILE A 46 18.99 -7.66 0.40
CA ILE A 46 17.97 -6.82 1.04
C ILE A 46 18.61 -5.59 1.67
N PHE A 47 19.76 -5.76 2.32
CA PHE A 47 20.54 -4.64 2.83
C PHE A 47 20.92 -3.65 1.73
N ALA A 48 21.43 -4.13 0.58
CA ALA A 48 21.76 -3.27 -0.56
C ALA A 48 20.51 -2.54 -1.12
N GLU A 49 19.38 -3.24 -1.24
CA GLU A 49 18.12 -2.64 -1.70
C GLU A 49 17.66 -1.51 -0.75
N SER A 50 17.80 -1.69 0.57
CA SER A 50 17.51 -0.64 1.56
C SER A 50 18.37 0.62 1.39
N ARG A 51 19.55 0.47 0.78
CA ARG A 51 20.50 1.55 0.45
C ARG A 51 20.38 2.03 -1.00
N ARG A 52 19.29 1.67 -1.68
CA ARG A 52 18.94 2.08 -3.05
C ARG A 52 19.91 1.58 -4.13
N PHE A 53 20.57 0.43 -3.94
CA PHE A 53 21.34 -0.22 -5.00
C PHE A 53 21.10 -1.73 -5.04
N LYS A 54 21.44 -2.36 -6.18
CA LYS A 54 21.14 -3.77 -6.44
C LYS A 54 22.42 -4.59 -6.59
N VAL A 55 22.44 -5.77 -6.00
CA VAL A 55 23.58 -6.70 -6.02
C VAL A 55 23.21 -8.08 -6.56
N MET A 56 22.09 -8.17 -7.29
CA MET A 56 21.52 -9.43 -7.82
C MET A 56 22.51 -10.26 -8.65
N ARG A 57 23.49 -9.62 -9.31
CA ARG A 57 24.51 -10.27 -10.12
C ARG A 57 25.43 -11.21 -9.33
N PHE A 58 25.59 -10.99 -8.03
CA PHE A 58 26.44 -11.80 -7.15
C PHE A 58 25.67 -12.93 -6.45
N LEU A 59 24.35 -13.03 -6.66
CA LEU A 59 23.53 -14.05 -6.04
C LEU A 59 23.50 -15.32 -6.89
N LYS A 60 23.80 -16.45 -6.24
CA LYS A 60 23.62 -17.79 -6.81
C LYS A 60 22.12 -18.15 -6.85
N GLU A 61 21.79 -19.20 -7.58
CA GLU A 61 20.39 -19.66 -7.74
C GLU A 61 19.72 -19.93 -6.39
N ALA A 62 20.37 -20.66 -5.49
CA ALA A 62 19.87 -20.91 -4.14
C ALA A 62 19.58 -19.62 -3.34
N ASP A 63 20.41 -18.58 -3.51
CA ASP A 63 20.18 -17.29 -2.84
C ASP A 63 18.94 -16.58 -3.43
N ARG A 64 18.75 -16.66 -4.75
CA ARG A 64 17.58 -16.07 -5.43
C ARG A 64 16.28 -16.77 -5.04
N GLU A 65 16.29 -18.09 -4.93
CA GLU A 65 15.15 -18.87 -4.44
C GLU A 65 14.77 -18.47 -3.01
N SER A 66 15.76 -18.27 -2.14
CA SER A 66 15.51 -17.82 -0.77
C SER A 66 14.85 -16.43 -0.71
N LEU A 67 15.23 -15.51 -1.61
CA LEU A 67 14.59 -14.19 -1.73
C LEU A 67 13.14 -14.27 -2.19
N GLN A 68 12.83 -15.16 -3.13
CA GLN A 68 11.47 -15.31 -3.64
C GLN A 68 10.49 -15.77 -2.54
N LYS A 69 10.90 -16.71 -1.70
CA LYS A 69 10.10 -17.19 -0.56
C LYS A 69 9.72 -16.06 0.40
N VAL A 70 10.64 -15.13 0.64
CA VAL A 70 10.41 -13.97 1.51
C VAL A 70 9.44 -12.96 0.89
N LYS A 71 9.61 -12.63 -0.40
CA LYS A 71 8.70 -11.71 -1.10
C LYS A 71 7.25 -12.23 -1.09
N MET A 72 7.06 -13.54 -1.22
CA MET A 72 5.73 -14.15 -1.13
C MET A 72 5.09 -13.99 0.26
N LEU A 73 5.87 -14.12 1.34
CA LEU A 73 5.39 -13.94 2.72
C LEU A 73 4.94 -12.49 2.99
N TYR A 74 5.76 -11.50 2.61
CA TYR A 74 5.39 -10.09 2.79
C TYR A 74 4.16 -9.68 1.98
N ASN A 75 4.02 -10.17 0.75
CA ASN A 75 2.85 -9.91 -0.08
C ASN A 75 1.58 -10.51 0.54
N LYS A 76 1.67 -11.72 1.10
CA LYS A 76 0.56 -12.37 1.80
C LYS A 76 0.12 -11.58 3.04
N ILE A 77 1.06 -11.06 3.82
CA ILE A 77 0.77 -10.22 5.00
C ILE A 77 0.12 -8.89 4.59
N ALA A 78 0.63 -8.23 3.55
CA ALA A 78 0.08 -6.98 3.05
C ALA A 78 -1.37 -7.13 2.57
N GLN A 79 -1.69 -8.21 1.84
CA GLN A 79 -3.06 -8.51 1.39
C GLN A 79 -4.03 -8.72 2.55
N THR A 80 -3.63 -9.44 3.60
CA THR A 80 -4.49 -9.64 4.79
C THR A 80 -4.78 -8.36 5.57
N ASN A 81 -3.84 -7.40 5.60
CA ASN A 81 -4.03 -6.12 6.31
C ASN A 81 -4.88 -5.12 5.53
N ILE A 82 -4.86 -5.17 4.20
CA ILE A 82 -5.73 -4.35 3.35
C ILE A 82 -7.20 -4.74 3.58
N GLN A 83 -7.50 -6.04 3.66
CA GLN A 83 -8.87 -6.52 3.93
C GLN A 83 -9.42 -6.03 5.27
N LYS A 84 -8.59 -5.90 6.31
CA LYS A 84 -9.01 -5.39 7.64
C LYS A 84 -9.31 -3.88 7.66
N ARG A 85 -8.81 -3.10 6.70
CA ARG A 85 -8.97 -1.64 6.66
C ARG A 85 -10.16 -1.16 5.81
N ILE A 86 -10.78 -2.04 5.02
CA ILE A 86 -12.02 -1.72 4.30
C ILE A 86 -13.20 -1.91 5.28
N LYS A 87 -13.24 -1.13 6.36
CA LYS A 87 -14.51 -0.85 7.05
C LYS A 87 -15.21 0.22 6.23
N PHE A 88 -16.00 -0.24 5.25
CA PHE A 88 -16.87 0.59 4.43
C PHE A 88 -17.79 1.39 5.37
N LYS A 89 -17.55 2.70 5.53
CA LYS A 89 -18.54 3.58 6.16
C LYS A 89 -19.52 3.95 5.05
N PRO A 90 -20.78 3.48 5.06
CA PRO A 90 -21.76 3.98 4.11
C PRO A 90 -21.92 5.47 4.36
N ALA A 91 -21.57 6.29 3.38
CA ALA A 91 -21.90 7.72 3.42
C ALA A 91 -23.44 7.82 3.43
N LYS A 92 -24.01 8.35 4.52
CA LYS A 92 -25.42 8.77 4.53
C LYS A 92 -25.54 9.93 3.54
N LEU A 93 -25.91 9.62 2.30
CA LEU A 93 -26.31 10.61 1.30
C LEU A 93 -27.58 11.28 1.81
N SER A 94 -27.45 12.53 2.28
CA SER A 94 -28.56 13.38 2.73
C SER A 94 -29.33 13.95 1.53
N PHE A 95 -29.95 13.08 0.73
CA PHE A 95 -30.80 13.50 -0.40
C PHE A 95 -32.08 14.25 0.03
N GLY A 96 -32.51 14.17 1.29
CA GLY A 96 -33.84 14.64 1.71
C GLY A 96 -33.99 16.14 2.02
N ILE A 97 -32.91 16.88 2.32
CA ILE A 97 -33.07 18.20 2.97
C ILE A 97 -33.23 19.35 1.96
N LYS A 98 -32.66 19.22 0.75
CA LYS A 98 -32.81 20.24 -0.30
C LYS A 98 -34.15 20.14 -1.03
N PHE A 99 -34.59 18.93 -1.39
CA PHE A 99 -35.86 18.73 -2.11
C PHE A 99 -37.08 19.19 -1.30
N ALA A 100 -37.09 18.96 0.01
CA ALA A 100 -38.20 19.37 0.86
C ALA A 100 -38.40 20.89 0.90
N LYS A 101 -37.32 21.69 0.84
CA LYS A 101 -37.42 23.16 0.82
C LYS A 101 -37.94 23.70 -0.50
N ASP A 102 -37.56 23.10 -1.62
CA ASP A 102 -38.00 23.54 -2.95
C ASP A 102 -39.44 23.11 -3.24
N ALA A 103 -39.86 21.92 -2.78
CA ALA A 103 -41.25 21.47 -2.88
C ALA A 103 -42.21 22.37 -2.07
N ASN A 104 -41.79 22.80 -0.87
CA ASN A 104 -42.63 23.62 0.00
C ASN A 104 -42.81 25.06 -0.52
N LYS A 105 -41.84 25.60 -1.26
CA LYS A 105 -41.96 26.92 -1.91
C LYS A 105 -43.00 26.94 -3.05
N ASN A 106 -43.19 25.81 -3.72
CA ASN A 106 -44.14 25.69 -4.84
C ASN A 106 -45.53 25.21 -4.41
N ALA A 107 -45.71 24.80 -3.15
CA ALA A 107 -47.00 24.34 -2.63
C ALA A 107 -48.06 25.45 -2.60
N GLU A 108 -47.65 26.71 -2.39
CA GLU A 108 -48.56 27.87 -2.37
C GLU A 108 -49.10 28.24 -3.76
N VAL A 109 -48.46 27.79 -4.83
CA VAL A 109 -48.85 28.14 -6.22
C VAL A 109 -49.93 27.21 -6.76
N TYR A 110 -49.97 25.96 -6.26
CA TYR A 110 -50.85 24.90 -6.75
C TYR A 110 -52.36 25.20 -6.66
N PRO A 111 -52.88 25.85 -5.59
CA PRO A 111 -54.30 26.19 -5.49
C PRO A 111 -54.77 27.12 -6.61
N TYR A 112 -53.93 28.07 -7.02
CA TYR A 112 -54.29 29.06 -8.04
C TYR A 112 -54.29 28.47 -9.45
N ILE A 113 -53.40 27.52 -9.74
CA ILE A 113 -53.39 26.78 -11.01
C ILE A 113 -54.67 25.95 -11.16
N TYR A 114 -55.09 25.26 -10.09
CA TYR A 114 -56.31 24.44 -10.12
C TYR A 114 -57.59 25.26 -10.35
N ILE A 115 -57.68 26.47 -9.78
CA ILE A 115 -58.80 27.39 -10.00
C ILE A 115 -58.82 27.92 -11.45
N LEU A 116 -57.65 28.22 -12.01
CA LEU A 116 -57.53 28.63 -13.42
C LEU A 116 -57.91 27.52 -14.39
N GLU A 117 -57.40 26.30 -14.18
CA GLU A 117 -57.70 25.17 -15.07
C GLU A 117 -59.19 24.80 -15.07
N ASN A 118 -59.87 24.90 -13.92
CA ASN A 118 -61.29 24.61 -13.85
C ASN A 118 -62.17 25.73 -14.39
N SER A 119 -61.81 27.00 -14.18
CA SER A 119 -62.58 28.12 -14.72
C SER A 119 -62.52 28.20 -16.25
N LEU A 120 -61.42 27.74 -16.86
CA LEU A 120 -61.27 27.64 -18.32
C LEU A 120 -62.00 26.44 -18.96
N ARG A 121 -62.35 25.40 -18.18
CA ARG A 121 -63.11 24.24 -18.67
C ARG A 121 -64.63 24.45 -18.67
N THR A 122 -65.12 25.47 -17.96
CA THR A 122 -66.54 25.82 -17.83
C THR A 122 -67.01 26.91 -18.80
N LEU A 123 -66.14 27.36 -19.72
CA LEU A 123 -66.48 28.28 -20.82
C LEU A 123 -66.81 27.54 -22.11
#